data_AF-A0A2T1C6Z0-F1
#
_entry.id   AF-A0A2T1C6Z0-F1
#
_cell.length_a   1.000
_cell.length_b   1.000
_cell.length_c   1.000
_cell.angle_alpha   90.00
_cell.angle_beta   90.00
_cell.angle_gamma   90.00
#
_symmetry.space_group_name_H-M   'P 1'
#
loop_
_entity.id
_entity.type
_entity.pdbx_description
1 polymer ?
#
loop_
_entity_poly.entity_id
_entity_poly.type
_entity_poly.pdbx_seq_one_letter_code
_entity_poly.pdbx_strand_id
1 'polypeptide(L)'
;MDYEHPLTQKLKERLGYLGVYYKRNSQLFFRNLSDTEKQKLLEILKFKYREILLNYFANKHYLNQKIDEFTDTLFFTDIAISQVVEIHMELMDEFAKQLKIEGRNDEILLDYRLTLIDVMAHLCEMYRRSIPNESDIL
;
A
#
# COMPACT_ATOMS: atom_id res chain seq x y z
N MET A 1 -31.85 -0.75 -5.09
CA MET A 1 -30.91 -1.88 -5.14
C MET A 1 -29.55 -1.24 -5.13
N ASP A 2 -28.94 -1.14 -3.95
CA ASP A 2 -27.71 -0.36 -3.76
C ASP A 2 -26.56 -1.12 -4.41
N TYR A 3 -26.05 -0.59 -5.52
CA TYR A 3 -24.89 -1.13 -6.22
C TYR A 3 -23.66 -0.80 -5.38
N GLU A 4 -23.20 -1.75 -4.57
CA GLU A 4 -22.02 -1.57 -3.75
C GLU A 4 -20.76 -1.55 -4.64
N HIS A 5 -19.89 -0.54 -4.46
CA HIS A 5 -18.70 -0.36 -5.29
C HIS A 5 -17.74 -1.57 -5.15
N PRO A 6 -17.13 -2.08 -6.23
CA PRO A 6 -16.29 -3.30 -6.18
C PRO A 6 -15.14 -3.23 -5.18
N LEU A 7 -14.56 -2.04 -4.96
CA LEU A 7 -13.55 -1.81 -3.93
C LEU A 7 -14.11 -2.06 -2.53
N THR A 8 -15.33 -1.61 -2.25
CA THR A 8 -15.99 -1.80 -0.95
C THR A 8 -16.18 -3.27 -0.64
N GLN A 9 -16.64 -4.06 -1.62
CA GLN A 9 -16.76 -5.51 -1.46
C GLN A 9 -15.39 -6.16 -1.21
N LYS A 10 -14.37 -5.78 -1.99
CA LYS A 10 -12.99 -6.28 -1.80
C LYS A 10 -12.45 -5.99 -0.40
N LEU A 11 -12.70 -4.78 0.12
CA LEU A 11 -12.28 -4.40 1.47
C LEU A 11 -13.03 -5.23 2.53
N LYS A 12 -14.36 -5.40 2.40
CA LYS A 12 -15.12 -6.24 3.33
C LYS A 12 -14.59 -7.68 3.40
N GLU A 13 -14.20 -8.27 2.28
CA GLU A 13 -13.64 -9.63 2.21
C GLU A 13 -12.26 -9.75 2.88
N ARG A 14 -11.42 -8.70 2.84
CA ARG A 14 -10.02 -8.73 3.33
C ARG A 14 -9.85 -8.20 4.75
N LEU A 15 -10.68 -7.24 5.16
CA LEU A 15 -10.54 -6.56 6.44
C LEU A 15 -11.24 -7.31 7.61
N GLY A 16 -11.68 -8.56 7.40
CA GLY A 16 -12.39 -9.38 8.41
C GLY A 16 -11.57 -10.41 9.22
N TYR A 17 -10.25 -10.50 9.08
CA TYR A 17 -9.45 -11.56 9.74
C TYR A 17 -8.93 -11.17 11.14
N LEU A 18 -8.87 -12.17 12.06
CA LEU A 18 -8.49 -12.05 13.47
C LEU A 18 -7.17 -11.26 13.69
N GLY A 19 -7.13 -10.48 14.76
CA GLY A 19 -5.98 -9.67 15.15
C GLY A 19 -4.74 -10.53 15.41
N VAL A 20 -3.67 -10.24 14.68
CA VAL A 20 -2.33 -10.77 14.96
C VAL A 20 -1.58 -9.68 15.70
N TYR A 21 -1.15 -9.94 16.93
CA TYR A 21 -0.33 -8.99 17.67
C TYR A 21 1.06 -8.91 17.05
N TYR A 22 1.39 -7.77 16.44
CA TYR A 22 2.68 -7.55 15.81
C TYR A 22 3.67 -6.87 16.76
N LYS A 23 4.66 -7.62 17.25
CA LYS A 23 5.80 -7.05 17.99
C LYS A 23 6.77 -6.39 17.00
N ARG A 24 6.70 -5.07 16.85
CA ARG A 24 7.60 -4.29 15.98
C ARG A 24 8.97 -4.08 16.63
N ASN A 25 10.04 -4.12 15.85
CA ASN A 25 11.40 -3.77 16.30
C ASN A 25 11.72 -2.32 15.93
N SER A 26 11.86 -1.46 16.94
CA SER A 26 12.12 -0.03 16.71
C SER A 26 13.44 0.27 16.00
N GLN A 27 14.41 -0.65 16.04
CA GLN A 27 15.68 -0.49 15.31
C GLN A 27 15.47 -0.52 13.78
N LEU A 28 14.40 -1.14 13.31
CA LEU A 28 14.06 -1.24 11.89
C LEU A 28 13.18 -0.08 11.41
N PHE A 29 12.83 0.86 12.29
CA PHE A 29 12.03 2.01 11.91
C PHE A 29 12.80 2.94 11.00
N PHE A 30 12.13 3.47 9.98
CA PHE A 30 12.69 4.32 8.95
C PHE A 30 13.52 5.48 9.52
N ARG A 31 13.03 6.10 10.60
CA ARG A 31 13.73 7.20 11.30
C ARG A 31 15.08 6.82 11.92
N ASN A 32 15.27 5.54 12.22
CA ASN A 32 16.46 5.00 12.90
C ASN A 32 17.46 4.36 11.93
N LEU A 33 17.08 4.19 10.66
CA LEU A 33 17.95 3.65 9.62
C LEU A 33 19.01 4.69 9.20
N SER A 34 20.16 4.21 8.73
CA SER A 34 21.13 5.06 8.03
C SER A 34 20.57 5.57 6.70
N ASP A 35 21.15 6.64 6.15
CA ASP A 35 20.64 7.23 4.90
C ASP A 35 20.72 6.25 3.72
N THR A 36 21.75 5.41 3.66
CA THR A 36 21.88 4.35 2.66
C THR A 36 20.77 3.29 2.80
N GLU A 37 20.43 2.90 4.02
CA GLU A 37 19.35 1.95 4.29
C GLU A 37 17.97 2.55 3.99
N LYS A 38 17.77 3.84 4.30
CA LYS A 38 16.55 4.57 3.92
C LYS A 38 16.36 4.59 2.41
N GLN A 39 17.40 4.97 1.67
CA GLN A 39 17.35 4.99 0.20
C GLN A 39 17.02 3.60 -0.35
N LYS A 40 17.72 2.56 0.14
CA LYS A 40 17.45 1.18 -0.29
C LYS A 40 16.01 0.75 0.01
N LEU A 41 15.48 1.12 1.16
CA LEU A 41 14.11 0.82 1.56
C LEU A 41 13.09 1.55 0.66
N LEU A 42 13.31 2.83 0.37
CA LEU A 42 12.46 3.60 -0.55
C LEU A 42 12.45 3.00 -1.97
N GLU A 43 13.61 2.59 -2.49
CA GLU A 43 13.69 1.91 -3.79
C GLU A 43 12.91 0.59 -3.81
N ILE A 44 13.02 -0.21 -2.73
CA ILE A 44 12.24 -1.45 -2.58
C ILE A 44 10.74 -1.16 -2.56
N LEU A 45 10.32 -0.13 -1.83
CA LEU A 45 8.91 0.26 -1.73
C LEU A 45 8.38 0.77 -3.07
N LYS A 46 9.15 1.60 -3.77
CA LYS A 46 8.81 2.10 -5.10
C LYS A 46 8.68 0.95 -6.10
N PHE A 47 9.59 -0.01 -6.08
CA PHE A 47 9.50 -1.23 -6.89
C PHE A 47 8.24 -2.04 -6.58
N LYS A 48 7.98 -2.33 -5.30
CA LYS A 48 6.78 -3.08 -4.88
C LYS A 48 5.48 -2.35 -5.24
N TYR A 49 5.42 -1.03 -5.07
CA TYR A 49 4.24 -0.24 -5.39
C TYR A 49 4.00 -0.16 -6.90
N ARG A 50 5.08 -0.09 -7.71
CA ARG A 50 4.97 -0.21 -9.18
C ARG A 50 4.36 -1.54 -9.59
N GLU A 51 4.78 -2.65 -8.97
CA GLU A 51 4.18 -3.98 -9.23
C GLU A 51 2.69 -4.01 -8.91
N ILE A 52 2.26 -3.39 -7.80
CA ILE A 52 0.84 -3.26 -7.43
C ILE A 52 0.08 -2.50 -8.52
N LEU A 53 0.58 -1.35 -8.95
CA LEU A 53 -0.07 -0.52 -9.97
C LEU A 53 -0.25 -1.31 -11.28
N LEU A 54 0.81 -1.90 -11.81
CA LEU A 54 0.78 -2.63 -13.09
C LEU A 54 -0.18 -3.83 -13.08
N ASN A 55 -0.42 -4.43 -11.92
CA ASN A 55 -1.26 -5.61 -11.77
C ASN A 55 -2.68 -5.30 -11.23
N TYR A 56 -2.95 -4.05 -10.87
CA TYR A 56 -4.15 -3.67 -10.11
C TYR A 56 -5.46 -4.07 -10.81
N PHE A 57 -5.53 -3.88 -12.13
CA PHE A 57 -6.70 -4.18 -12.95
C PHE A 57 -6.64 -5.56 -13.62
N ALA A 58 -5.56 -6.33 -13.45
CA ALA A 58 -5.29 -7.55 -14.20
C ALA A 58 -5.57 -8.84 -13.40
N ASN A 59 -4.99 -9.00 -12.20
CA ASN A 59 -5.05 -10.25 -11.44
C ASN A 59 -5.29 -10.04 -9.94
N LYS A 60 -6.49 -10.40 -9.47
CA LYS A 60 -6.92 -10.17 -8.08
C LYS A 60 -6.10 -10.95 -7.03
N HIS A 61 -5.75 -12.22 -7.28
CA HIS A 61 -5.05 -13.04 -6.29
C HIS A 61 -3.60 -12.59 -6.12
N TYR A 62 -2.88 -12.39 -7.23
CA TYR A 62 -1.51 -11.90 -7.20
C TYR A 62 -1.44 -10.49 -6.57
N LEU A 63 -2.40 -9.63 -6.92
CA LEU A 63 -2.49 -8.27 -6.36
C LEU A 63 -2.63 -8.26 -4.83
N ASN A 64 -3.49 -9.10 -4.27
CA ASN A 64 -3.72 -9.11 -2.82
C ASN A 64 -2.42 -9.41 -2.06
N GLN A 65 -1.67 -10.42 -2.51
CA GLN A 65 -0.36 -10.75 -1.94
C GLN A 65 0.62 -9.58 -2.05
N LYS A 66 0.65 -8.87 -3.18
CA LYS A 66 1.53 -7.70 -3.35
C LYS A 66 1.16 -6.53 -2.45
N ILE A 67 -0.12 -6.29 -2.25
CA ILE A 67 -0.60 -5.29 -1.29
C ILE A 67 -0.14 -5.68 0.12
N ASP A 68 -0.31 -6.94 0.54
CA ASP A 68 0.12 -7.41 1.87
C ASP A 68 1.64 -7.26 2.06
N GLU A 69 2.44 -7.73 1.10
CA GLU A 69 3.91 -7.60 1.12
C GLU A 69 4.38 -6.14 1.20
N PHE A 70 3.62 -5.21 0.60
CA PHE A 70 3.91 -3.79 0.64
C PHE A 70 3.51 -3.18 1.99
N THR A 71 2.28 -3.42 2.46
CA THR A 71 1.78 -2.87 3.72
C THR A 71 2.51 -3.43 4.94
N ASP A 72 2.94 -4.70 4.91
CA ASP A 72 3.83 -5.28 5.93
C ASP A 72 5.12 -4.49 6.04
N THR A 73 5.76 -4.20 4.90
CA THR A 73 7.02 -3.44 4.88
C THR A 73 6.80 -2.06 5.49
N LEU A 74 5.73 -1.35 5.10
CA LEU A 74 5.40 -0.04 5.64
C LEU A 74 5.14 -0.08 7.16
N PHE A 75 4.38 -1.07 7.62
CA PHE A 75 3.98 -1.20 9.02
C PHE A 75 5.18 -1.51 9.93
N PHE A 76 6.03 -2.46 9.54
CA PHE A 76 7.21 -2.84 10.33
C PHE A 76 8.31 -1.78 10.33
N THR A 77 8.40 -0.98 9.27
CA THR A 77 9.39 0.12 9.17
C THR A 77 8.84 1.46 9.65
N ASP A 78 7.59 1.54 10.11
CA ASP A 78 6.96 2.75 10.66
C ASP A 78 7.06 3.96 9.70
N ILE A 79 6.81 3.69 8.41
CA ILE A 79 6.83 4.73 7.37
C ILE A 79 5.56 5.58 7.45
N ALA A 80 5.74 6.89 7.30
CA ALA A 80 4.65 7.85 7.25
C ALA A 80 3.80 7.67 5.98
N ILE A 81 2.49 7.81 6.10
CA ILE A 81 1.55 7.74 4.96
C ILE A 81 1.92 8.74 3.85
N SER A 82 2.47 9.91 4.21
CA SER A 82 2.94 10.89 3.24
C SER A 82 3.98 10.33 2.26
N GLN A 83 4.85 9.42 2.71
CA GLN A 83 5.82 8.75 1.83
C GLN A 83 5.16 7.80 0.83
N VAL A 84 4.05 7.16 1.20
CA VAL A 84 3.27 6.31 0.26
C VAL A 84 2.65 7.17 -0.85
N VAL A 85 2.13 8.35 -0.47
CA VAL A 85 1.59 9.32 -1.43
C VAL A 85 2.69 9.85 -2.35
N GLU A 86 3.86 10.16 -1.80
CA GLU A 86 5.03 10.61 -2.58
C GLU A 86 5.46 9.57 -3.61
N ILE A 87 5.64 8.30 -3.20
CA ILE A 87 5.95 7.18 -4.12
C ILE A 87 4.88 7.05 -5.20
N HIS A 88 3.59 7.20 -4.85
CA HIS A 88 2.51 7.15 -5.84
C HIS A 88 2.62 8.28 -6.86
N MET A 89 2.81 9.51 -6.41
CA MET A 89 2.94 10.69 -7.29
C MET A 89 4.14 10.56 -8.23
N GLU A 90 5.30 10.13 -7.73
CA GLU A 90 6.48 9.91 -8.56
C GLU A 90 6.22 8.88 -9.67
N LEU A 91 5.55 7.77 -9.36
CA LEU A 91 5.22 6.76 -10.36
C LEU A 91 4.17 7.24 -11.36
N MET A 92 3.20 8.06 -10.93
CA MET A 92 2.24 8.68 -11.85
C MET A 92 2.96 9.61 -12.83
N ASP A 93 3.91 10.42 -12.36
CA ASP A 93 4.71 11.29 -13.22
C ASP A 93 5.57 10.49 -14.22
N GLU A 94 6.17 9.39 -13.77
CA GLU A 94 6.93 8.47 -14.64
C GLU A 94 6.05 7.83 -15.71
N PHE A 95 4.87 7.33 -15.33
CA PHE A 95 3.92 6.75 -16.29
C PHE A 95 3.36 7.78 -17.26
N ALA A 96 3.05 9.00 -16.81
CA ALA A 96 2.57 10.08 -17.68
C ALA A 96 3.60 10.44 -18.75
N LYS A 97 4.88 10.56 -18.35
CA LYS A 97 6.00 10.78 -19.28
C LYS A 97 6.08 9.66 -20.32
N GLN A 98 5.99 8.41 -19.88
CA GLN A 98 6.05 7.24 -20.77
C GLN A 98 4.88 7.19 -21.74
N LEU A 99 3.64 7.39 -21.27
CA LEU A 99 2.43 7.41 -22.11
C LEU A 99 2.50 8.51 -23.17
N LYS A 100 3.01 9.69 -22.80
CA LYS A 100 3.20 10.80 -23.75
C LYS A 100 4.20 10.46 -24.85
N ILE A 101 5.29 9.77 -24.52
CA ILE A 101 6.27 9.28 -25.51
C ILE A 101 5.63 8.25 -26.46
N GLU A 102 4.73 7.41 -25.94
CA GLU A 102 3.99 6.41 -26.71
C GLU A 102 2.79 7.00 -27.49
N GLY A 103 2.51 8.30 -27.34
CA GLY A 103 1.36 8.96 -27.99
C GLY A 103 0.00 8.55 -27.41
N ARG A 104 -0.04 8.11 -26.14
CA ARG A 104 -1.24 7.67 -25.43
C ARG A 104 -1.75 8.75 -24.47
N ASN A 105 -3.06 8.74 -24.21
CA ASN A 105 -3.69 9.60 -23.19
C ASN A 105 -3.30 9.09 -21.78
N ASP A 106 -3.01 10.01 -20.86
CA ASP A 106 -2.67 9.75 -19.46
C ASP A 106 -3.88 9.83 -18.50
N GLU A 107 -5.09 10.06 -19.00
CA GLU A 107 -6.34 10.02 -18.20
C GLU A 107 -6.52 8.72 -17.42
N ILE A 108 -6.02 7.59 -17.97
CA ILE A 108 -6.05 6.27 -17.30
C ILE A 108 -5.33 6.29 -15.93
N LEU A 109 -4.40 7.22 -15.73
CA LEU A 109 -3.68 7.34 -14.46
C LEU A 109 -4.59 7.77 -13.30
N LEU A 110 -5.73 8.40 -13.59
CA LEU A 110 -6.71 8.77 -12.58
C LEU A 110 -7.30 7.54 -11.88
N ASP A 111 -7.39 6.42 -12.57
CA ASP A 111 -7.94 5.18 -12.02
C ASP A 111 -7.02 4.57 -10.95
N TYR A 112 -5.71 4.85 -11.00
CA TYR A 112 -4.75 4.43 -9.97
C TYR A 112 -4.95 5.12 -8.62
N ARG A 113 -5.81 6.15 -8.53
CA ARG A 113 -6.27 6.67 -7.23
C ARG A 113 -6.98 5.59 -6.42
N LEU A 114 -7.69 4.66 -7.07
CA LEU A 114 -8.29 3.51 -6.41
C LEU A 114 -7.22 2.61 -5.78
N THR A 115 -6.08 2.44 -6.46
CA THR A 115 -4.95 1.66 -5.94
C THR A 115 -4.37 2.29 -4.67
N LEU A 116 -4.20 3.61 -4.65
CA LEU A 116 -3.73 4.33 -3.47
C LEU A 116 -4.71 4.16 -2.30
N ILE A 117 -6.01 4.33 -2.54
CA ILE A 117 -7.05 4.15 -1.52
C ILE A 117 -7.02 2.73 -0.95
N ASP A 118 -6.89 1.72 -1.82
CA ASP A 118 -6.88 0.31 -1.42
C ASP A 118 -5.67 0.02 -0.51
N VAL A 119 -4.48 0.45 -0.90
CA VAL A 119 -3.26 0.28 -0.09
C VAL A 119 -3.35 1.01 1.25
N MET A 120 -3.87 2.24 1.26
CA MET A 120 -4.06 3.00 2.51
C MET A 120 -5.08 2.33 3.43
N ALA A 121 -6.18 1.80 2.88
CA ALA A 121 -7.18 1.08 3.67
C ALA A 121 -6.59 -0.18 4.33
N HIS A 122 -5.75 -0.93 3.60
CA HIS A 122 -5.05 -2.09 4.15
C HIS A 122 -4.08 -1.72 5.27
N LEU A 123 -3.27 -0.67 5.07
CA LEU A 123 -2.36 -0.17 6.10
C LEU A 123 -3.12 0.32 7.35
N CYS A 124 -4.20 1.07 7.17
CA CYS A 124 -5.05 1.55 8.27
C CYS A 124 -5.62 0.38 9.08
N GLU A 125 -6.08 -0.68 8.41
CA GLU A 125 -6.57 -1.88 9.07
C GLU A 125 -5.47 -2.62 9.85
N MET A 126 -4.25 -2.68 9.31
CA MET A 126 -3.11 -3.22 10.05
C MET A 126 -2.85 -2.44 11.34
N TYR A 127 -2.82 -1.11 11.28
CA TYR A 127 -2.68 -0.28 12.48
C TYR A 127 -3.84 -0.47 13.45
N ARG A 128 -5.09 -0.52 12.97
CA ARG A 128 -6.29 -0.76 13.79
C ARG A 128 -6.20 -2.08 14.57
N ARG A 129 -5.73 -3.16 13.94
CA ARG A 129 -5.57 -4.48 14.56
C ARG A 129 -4.34 -4.60 15.47
N SER A 130 -3.35 -3.73 15.31
CA SER A 130 -2.13 -3.76 16.12
C SER A 130 -2.33 -3.20 17.53
N ILE A 131 -3.43 -2.49 17.78
CA ILE A 131 -3.81 -1.98 19.09
C ILE A 131 -4.50 -3.13 19.85
N PRO A 132 -4.00 -3.54 21.04
CA PRO A 132 -4.68 -4.54 21.86
C PRO A 132 -6.12 -4.12 22.13
N ASN A 133 -7.09 -5.02 21.94
CA ASN A 133 -8.46 -4.73 22.36
C ASN A 133 -8.56 -4.90 23.88
N GLU A 134 -9.42 -4.12 24.55
CA GLU A 134 -9.68 -4.27 25.99
C GLU A 134 -10.12 -5.69 26.38
N SER A 135 -10.68 -6.46 25.44
CA SER A 135 -11.04 -7.87 25.61
C SER A 135 -9.86 -8.84 25.69
N ASP A 136 -8.66 -8.43 25.30
CA ASP A 136 -7.45 -9.26 25.30
C ASP A 136 -6.63 -9.13 26.61
N ILE A 137 -7.13 -8.34 27.58
CA ILE A 137 -6.46 -8.01 28.86
C ILE A 137 -7.16 -8.68 30.08
N LEU A 138 -8.13 -9.57 29.84
CA LEU A 138 -8.80 -10.39 30.88
C LEU A 138 -8.40 -11.87 30.77
#